data_AF-A0A926VHX4-F1
#
_entry.id   AF-A0A926VHX4-F1
#
_cell.length_a   1.000
_cell.length_b   1.000
_cell.length_c   1.000
_cell.angle_alpha   90.00
_cell.angle_beta   90.00
_cell.angle_gamma   90.00
#
_symmetry.space_group_name_H-M   'P 1'
#
loop_
_entity.id
_entity.type
_entity.pdbx_description
1 polymer ?
#
loop_
_entity_poly.entity_id
_entity_poly.type
_entity_poly.pdbx_seq_one_letter_code
_entity_poly.pdbx_strand_id
1 'polypeptide(L)'
;MIGMNLLSELLAVPEQQGRFYGVTVGIVTNNKDDDGLGRVKVKFPLLSDSDESYWARVLTLMAGNDRGIYFLPEVDDEVLVAFAHGDIESPYILGAVWNGKDKPPEKNDDGKNNRRLIKSRSGHQIILDDTKDEEKIIIRDRTDKNEIVIDSKNNKLNIKVEKDITIEAKGKITIKSSDGDVLIEGKNLSFKAQQNCEIQADTNLKMQAQQSCEIKANTNCNVQANGGMTLKCAAGVNINDGALEVI
;
A
#
# COMPACT_ATOMS: atom_id res chain seq x y z
N MET A 1 -48.99 20.84 -16.74
CA MET A 1 -48.06 21.81 -16.10
C MET A 1 -48.09 21.56 -14.58
N ILE A 2 -47.57 20.43 -14.10
CA ILE A 2 -47.67 19.98 -12.68
C ILE A 2 -46.27 19.73 -12.07
N GLY A 3 -45.19 20.15 -12.74
CA GLY A 3 -43.82 19.73 -12.38
C GLY A 3 -42.97 20.72 -11.58
N MET A 4 -43.28 22.03 -11.59
CA MET A 4 -42.42 23.05 -10.98
C MET A 4 -42.88 23.53 -9.59
N ASN A 5 -44.17 23.38 -9.24
CA ASN A 5 -44.71 23.89 -7.97
C ASN A 5 -44.45 22.96 -6.77
N LEU A 6 -44.38 21.64 -6.98
CA LEU A 6 -44.17 20.68 -5.88
C LEU A 6 -42.76 20.78 -5.29
N LEU A 7 -41.74 21.00 -6.13
CA LEU A 7 -40.36 21.13 -5.64
C LEU A 7 -40.18 22.45 -4.88
N SER A 8 -40.79 23.54 -5.34
CA SER A 8 -40.77 24.81 -4.62
C SER A 8 -41.58 24.77 -3.32
N GLU A 9 -42.68 24.02 -3.24
CA GLU A 9 -43.44 23.82 -2.00
C GLU A 9 -42.73 22.85 -1.03
N LEU A 10 -41.99 21.85 -1.54
CA LEU A 10 -41.16 20.96 -0.73
C LEU A 10 -39.90 21.65 -0.19
N LEU A 11 -39.34 22.59 -0.96
CA LEU A 11 -38.19 23.42 -0.58
C LEU A 11 -38.58 24.72 0.13
N ALA A 12 -39.88 25.06 0.17
CA ALA A 12 -40.38 26.20 0.93
C ALA A 12 -40.23 25.89 2.41
N VAL A 13 -39.27 26.53 3.05
CA VAL A 13 -39.04 26.43 4.49
C VAL A 13 -40.18 27.16 5.20
N PRO A 14 -41.05 26.49 5.97
CA PRO A 14 -41.88 27.18 6.94
C PRO A 14 -40.92 27.77 7.98
N GLU A 15 -41.05 29.06 8.27
CA GLU A 15 -40.22 29.77 9.25
C GLU A 15 -40.52 29.22 10.66
N GLN A 16 -39.94 28.06 10.99
CA GLN A 16 -39.99 27.46 12.32
C GLN A 16 -38.76 27.90 13.10
N GLN A 17 -38.98 28.59 14.22
CA GLN A 17 -37.96 28.82 15.24
C GLN A 17 -37.23 27.50 15.56
N GLY A 18 -35.89 27.51 15.52
CA GLY A 18 -35.07 26.36 15.88
C GLY A 18 -34.35 25.64 14.72
N ARG A 19 -34.48 26.11 13.48
CA ARG A 19 -33.67 25.59 12.36
C ARG A 19 -32.30 26.27 12.29
N PHE A 20 -31.24 25.50 12.03
CA PHE A 20 -29.90 26.00 11.79
C PHE A 20 -29.42 25.60 10.39
N TYR A 21 -29.44 26.55 9.45
CA TYR A 21 -29.05 26.32 8.05
C TYR A 21 -27.55 26.51 7.78
N GLY A 22 -26.76 26.80 8.82
CA GLY A 22 -25.32 26.96 8.72
C GLY A 22 -24.56 25.64 8.82
N VAL A 23 -23.23 25.77 8.85
CA VAL A 23 -22.30 24.71 9.25
C VAL A 23 -21.66 25.17 10.56
N THR A 24 -21.44 24.24 11.48
CA THR A 24 -20.76 24.50 12.75
C THR A 24 -19.65 23.48 12.99
N VAL A 25 -18.74 23.80 13.91
CA VAL A 25 -17.71 22.88 14.38
C VAL A 25 -18.27 21.98 15.48
N GLY A 26 -17.97 20.69 15.40
CA GLY A 26 -18.20 19.70 16.45
C GLY A 26 -16.91 18.98 16.80
N ILE A 27 -16.83 18.45 18.01
CA ILE A 27 -15.75 17.58 18.47
C ILE A 27 -16.30 16.18 18.65
N VAL A 28 -15.70 15.19 18.00
CA VAL A 28 -16.18 13.80 18.06
C VAL A 28 -16.08 13.27 19.49
N THR A 29 -17.19 12.73 20.01
CA THR A 29 -17.28 12.16 21.36
C THR A 29 -17.38 10.64 21.33
N ASN A 30 -17.97 10.10 20.27
CA ASN A 30 -18.19 8.66 20.13
C ASN A 30 -18.19 8.26 18.66
N ASN A 31 -17.36 7.28 18.30
CA ASN A 31 -17.30 6.69 16.96
C ASN A 31 -17.53 5.17 16.98
N LYS A 32 -17.98 4.62 18.10
CA LYS A 32 -18.40 3.22 18.24
C LYS A 32 -19.91 3.11 18.01
N ASP A 33 -20.27 3.02 16.73
CA ASP A 33 -21.66 2.84 16.29
C ASP A 33 -22.07 1.36 16.37
N ASP A 34 -22.89 1.00 17.35
CA ASP A 34 -23.35 -0.38 17.58
C ASP A 34 -24.21 -0.93 16.43
N ASP A 35 -24.79 -0.06 15.58
CA ASP A 35 -25.53 -0.47 14.38
C ASP A 35 -24.61 -0.73 13.17
N GLY A 36 -23.31 -0.43 13.28
CA GLY A 36 -22.32 -0.67 12.23
C GLY A 36 -22.45 0.24 10.99
N LEU A 37 -23.11 1.40 11.11
CA LEU A 37 -23.37 2.31 9.98
C LEU A 37 -22.25 3.32 9.72
N GLY A 38 -21.17 3.30 10.49
CA GLY A 38 -20.04 4.22 10.35
C GLY A 38 -20.39 5.66 10.72
N ARG A 39 -21.29 5.85 11.69
CA ARG A 39 -21.68 7.17 12.20
C ARG A 39 -20.78 7.60 13.36
N VAL A 40 -20.79 8.89 13.65
CA VAL A 40 -20.16 9.46 14.86
C VAL A 40 -21.13 10.34 15.62
N LYS A 41 -20.89 10.53 16.90
CA LYS A 41 -21.50 11.60 17.68
C LYS A 41 -20.49 12.68 17.99
N VAL A 42 -20.97 13.90 18.16
CA VAL A 42 -20.16 15.07 18.45
C VAL A 42 -20.74 15.87 19.60
N LYS A 43 -19.90 16.63 20.28
CA LYS A 43 -20.31 17.76 21.11
C LYS A 43 -20.04 19.07 20.39
N PHE A 44 -20.81 20.10 20.72
CA PHE A 44 -20.65 21.43 20.13
C PHE A 44 -19.99 22.36 21.15
N PRO A 45 -18.83 22.98 20.85
CA PRO A 45 -18.08 23.79 21.83
C PRO A 45 -18.85 24.97 22.44
N LEU A 46 -19.91 25.44 21.78
CA LEU A 46 -20.76 26.53 22.27
C LEU A 46 -21.90 26.06 23.21
N LEU A 47 -22.07 24.76 23.37
CA LEU A 47 -23.08 24.12 24.22
C LEU A 47 -22.42 23.48 25.45
N SER A 48 -23.23 22.88 26.34
CA SER A 48 -22.71 22.19 27.51
C SER A 48 -21.84 20.99 27.11
N ASP A 49 -20.79 20.71 27.88
CA ASP A 49 -19.95 19.51 27.70
C ASP A 49 -20.72 18.20 27.95
N SER A 50 -21.88 18.27 28.61
CA SER A 50 -22.79 17.14 28.79
C SER A 50 -23.63 16.83 27.55
N ASP A 51 -23.73 17.77 26.61
CA ASP A 51 -24.62 17.67 25.46
C ASP A 51 -23.90 16.95 24.31
N GLU A 52 -24.54 15.92 23.79
CA GLU A 52 -24.04 15.10 22.69
C GLU A 52 -25.07 15.08 21.57
N SER A 53 -24.61 15.11 20.32
CA SER A 53 -25.47 15.02 19.16
C SER A 53 -26.15 13.64 19.02
N TYR A 54 -27.18 13.59 18.19
CA TYR A 54 -27.60 12.34 17.58
C TYR A 54 -26.49 11.77 16.69
N TRP A 55 -26.60 10.49 16.32
CA TRP A 55 -25.65 9.85 15.41
C TRP A 55 -25.64 10.56 14.05
N ALA A 56 -24.49 11.12 13.69
CA ALA A 56 -24.25 11.82 12.46
C ALA A 56 -23.66 10.89 11.40
N ARG A 57 -24.23 10.90 10.20
CA ARG A 57 -23.64 10.23 9.04
C ARG A 57 -22.40 10.98 8.56
N VAL A 58 -21.35 10.27 8.18
CA VAL A 58 -20.11 10.87 7.70
C VAL A 58 -20.10 10.91 6.17
N LEU A 59 -19.90 12.11 5.61
CA LEU A 59 -19.64 12.29 4.19
C LEU A 59 -18.30 11.65 3.85
N THR A 60 -18.30 10.81 2.82
CA THR A 60 -17.10 10.22 2.24
C THR A 60 -17.03 10.53 0.74
N LEU A 61 -15.82 10.49 0.18
CA LEU A 61 -15.57 10.75 -1.24
C LEU A 61 -16.31 9.75 -2.15
N MET A 62 -16.53 8.51 -1.70
CA MET A 62 -17.32 7.50 -2.41
C MET A 62 -17.88 6.47 -1.43
N ALA A 63 -19.17 6.16 -1.58
CA ALA A 63 -19.87 5.10 -0.83
C ALA A 63 -20.80 4.30 -1.75
N GLY A 64 -20.95 3.01 -1.47
CA GLY A 64 -21.91 2.12 -2.10
C GLY A 64 -22.01 0.80 -1.32
N ASN A 65 -22.86 -0.11 -1.80
CA ASN A 65 -22.99 -1.44 -1.19
C ASN A 65 -21.63 -2.17 -1.21
N ASP A 66 -21.07 -2.44 -0.03
CA ASP A 66 -19.77 -3.10 0.21
C ASP A 66 -18.57 -2.49 -0.55
N ARG A 67 -18.56 -1.15 -0.70
CA ARG A 67 -17.44 -0.42 -1.32
C ARG A 67 -17.40 1.06 -0.92
N GLY A 68 -16.22 1.65 -0.92
CA GLY A 68 -16.06 3.08 -0.64
C GLY A 68 -14.68 3.44 -0.08
N ILE A 69 -14.57 4.69 0.38
CA ILE A 69 -13.45 5.15 1.19
C ILE A 69 -13.93 5.23 2.64
N TYR A 70 -13.25 4.52 3.53
CA TYR A 70 -13.61 4.44 4.95
C TYR A 70 -12.53 5.10 5.82
N PHE A 71 -12.70 6.39 6.08
CA PHE A 71 -11.91 7.16 7.04
C PHE A 71 -12.87 7.74 8.08
N LEU A 72 -13.08 7.00 9.16
CA LEU A 72 -13.94 7.42 10.26
C LEU A 72 -13.18 8.40 11.16
N PRO A 73 -13.73 9.58 11.48
CA PRO A 73 -13.15 10.48 12.47
C PRO A 73 -12.94 9.80 13.83
N GLU A 74 -11.86 10.16 14.50
CA GLU A 74 -11.52 9.66 15.83
C GLU A 74 -12.18 10.49 16.92
N VAL A 75 -12.33 9.92 18.12
CA VAL A 75 -12.71 10.71 19.30
C VAL A 75 -11.70 11.83 19.49
N ASP A 76 -12.20 13.01 19.85
CA ASP A 76 -11.49 14.29 19.95
C ASP A 76 -11.12 14.97 18.62
N ASP A 77 -11.41 14.36 17.46
CA ASP A 77 -11.23 15.06 16.17
C ASP A 77 -12.24 16.21 16.02
N GLU A 78 -11.76 17.32 15.46
CA GLU A 78 -12.59 18.46 15.09
C GLU A 78 -13.20 18.25 13.69
N VAL A 79 -14.52 18.38 13.60
CA VAL A 79 -15.29 18.10 12.38
C VAL A 79 -16.27 19.22 12.04
N LEU A 80 -16.57 19.38 10.76
CA LEU A 80 -17.64 20.27 10.29
C LEU A 80 -18.96 19.51 10.22
N VAL A 81 -19.99 20.11 10.82
CA VAL A 81 -21.32 19.52 10.99
C VAL A 81 -22.34 20.38 10.25
N ALA A 82 -23.13 19.73 9.39
CA ALA A 82 -24.32 20.28 8.77
C ALA A 82 -25.56 19.52 9.23
N PHE A 83 -26.74 20.11 9.02
CA PHE A 83 -27.99 19.59 9.54
C PHE A 83 -29.01 19.48 8.40
N ALA A 84 -29.58 18.29 8.20
CA ALA A 84 -30.54 18.09 7.10
C ALA A 84 -31.76 19.00 7.28
N HIS A 85 -32.04 19.83 6.26
CA HIS A 85 -33.10 20.84 6.30
C HIS A 85 -33.03 21.78 7.52
N GLY A 86 -31.84 21.95 8.10
CA GLY A 86 -31.60 22.74 9.30
C GLY A 86 -32.06 22.07 10.60
N ASP A 87 -32.38 20.77 10.58
CA ASP A 87 -32.76 19.99 11.75
C ASP A 87 -31.55 19.57 12.59
N ILE A 88 -31.42 20.13 13.80
CA ILE A 88 -30.30 19.82 14.71
C ILE A 88 -30.27 18.33 15.12
N GLU A 89 -31.41 17.64 15.03
CA GLU A 89 -31.51 16.21 15.35
C GLU A 89 -31.05 15.31 14.20
N SER A 90 -30.83 15.88 13.00
CA SER A 90 -30.36 15.17 11.81
C SER A 90 -28.98 15.66 11.35
N PRO A 91 -27.91 15.45 12.15
CA PRO A 91 -26.56 15.91 11.82
C PRO A 91 -25.87 15.06 10.74
N TYR A 92 -25.00 15.70 9.98
CA TYR A 92 -24.11 15.11 8.99
C TYR A 92 -22.72 15.69 9.18
N ILE A 93 -21.72 14.82 9.23
CA ILE A 93 -20.33 15.25 9.21
C ILE A 93 -19.91 15.47 7.77
N LEU A 94 -19.49 16.70 7.43
CA LEU A 94 -18.99 17.04 6.10
C LEU A 94 -17.53 16.62 5.91
N GLY A 95 -16.75 16.58 7.00
CA GLY A 95 -15.35 16.21 7.02
C GLY A 95 -14.66 16.67 8.30
N ALA A 96 -13.42 16.26 8.50
CA ALA A 96 -12.56 16.72 9.58
C ALA A 96 -11.75 17.95 9.16
N VAL A 97 -11.39 18.79 10.12
CA VAL A 97 -10.57 19.99 9.92
C VAL A 97 -9.37 19.98 10.84
N TRP A 98 -8.24 20.47 10.34
CA TRP A 98 -7.08 20.77 11.18
C TRP A 98 -7.27 22.08 11.93
N ASN A 99 -6.69 22.18 13.12
CA ASN A 99 -6.80 23.34 14.00
C ASN A 99 -5.43 23.69 14.63
N GLY A 100 -5.41 24.57 15.64
CA GLY A 100 -4.17 25.00 16.30
C GLY A 100 -3.43 23.89 17.07
N LYS A 101 -4.16 22.86 17.49
CA LYS A 101 -3.66 21.67 18.21
C LYS A 101 -3.33 20.55 17.23
N ASP A 102 -4.31 20.15 16.43
CA ASP A 102 -4.23 19.04 15.47
C ASP A 102 -3.86 19.59 14.09
N LYS A 103 -2.56 19.57 13.82
CA LYS A 103 -1.97 20.19 12.63
C LYS A 103 -2.00 19.24 11.42
N PRO A 104 -1.95 19.80 10.19
CA PRO A 104 -1.73 19.00 9.00
C PRO A 104 -0.46 18.13 9.11
N PRO A 105 -0.42 16.94 8.48
CA PRO A 105 0.69 16.01 8.61
C PRO A 105 2.00 16.54 8.01
N GLU A 106 1.92 17.51 7.10
CA GLU A 106 3.05 18.19 6.47
C GLU A 106 2.75 19.67 6.26
N LYS A 107 3.81 20.46 6.10
CA LYS A 107 3.71 21.88 5.77
C LYS A 107 3.89 22.10 4.27
N ASN A 108 3.37 23.21 3.78
CA ASN A 108 3.59 23.71 2.42
C ASN A 108 4.38 25.03 2.46
N ASP A 109 5.59 24.98 3.02
CA ASP A 109 6.37 26.19 3.34
C ASP A 109 6.79 26.97 2.08
N ASP A 110 6.94 26.31 0.93
CA ASP A 110 7.30 26.94 -0.35
C ASP A 110 6.07 27.38 -1.19
N GLY A 111 4.86 27.08 -0.72
CA GLY A 111 3.60 27.40 -1.39
C GLY A 111 3.31 26.60 -2.66
N LYS A 112 4.13 25.64 -3.05
CA LYS A 112 3.98 24.91 -4.33
C LYS A 112 3.08 23.70 -4.25
N ASN A 113 2.89 23.15 -3.06
CA ASN A 113 2.05 21.97 -2.80
C ASN A 113 2.49 20.75 -3.63
N ASN A 114 3.81 20.54 -3.75
CA ASN A 114 4.36 19.42 -4.51
C ASN A 114 4.06 18.07 -3.85
N ARG A 115 3.83 18.03 -2.54
CA ARG A 115 3.59 16.77 -1.82
C ARG A 115 2.14 16.64 -1.38
N ARG A 116 1.49 15.60 -1.88
CA ARG A 116 0.12 15.21 -1.52
C ARG A 116 0.16 13.82 -0.93
N LEU A 117 -0.51 13.61 0.20
CA LEU A 117 -0.41 12.33 0.87
C LEU A 117 -1.63 11.99 1.70
N ILE A 118 -1.78 10.69 1.93
CA ILE A 118 -2.64 10.10 2.94
C ILE A 118 -1.73 9.59 4.05
N LYS A 119 -2.00 9.96 5.30
CA LYS A 119 -1.25 9.48 6.48
C LYS A 119 -2.23 8.91 7.49
N SER A 120 -2.02 7.67 7.91
CA SER A 120 -2.80 7.08 9.00
C SER A 120 -2.39 7.67 10.36
N ARG A 121 -3.20 7.48 11.41
CA ARG A 121 -2.81 7.81 12.79
C ARG A 121 -1.48 7.20 13.21
N SER A 122 -1.25 5.95 12.83
CA SER A 122 0.03 5.29 13.08
C SER A 122 1.15 5.80 12.17
N GLY A 123 0.90 6.67 11.20
CA GLY A 123 1.95 7.24 10.36
C GLY A 123 2.36 6.40 9.15
N HIS A 124 1.56 5.42 8.71
CA HIS A 124 1.71 4.84 7.37
C HIS A 124 1.33 5.87 6.33
N GLN A 125 2.01 5.88 5.18
CA GLN A 125 1.88 6.93 4.18
C GLN A 125 1.70 6.38 2.77
N ILE A 126 0.82 7.03 2.00
CA ILE A 126 0.79 7.00 0.54
C ILE A 126 1.03 8.43 0.08
N ILE A 127 2.07 8.64 -0.72
CA ILE A 127 2.57 9.97 -1.11
C ILE A 127 2.67 10.04 -2.62
N LEU A 128 2.17 11.16 -3.17
CA LEU A 128 2.45 11.64 -4.51
C LEU A 128 3.34 12.88 -4.37
N ASP A 129 4.54 12.82 -4.92
CA ASP A 129 5.49 13.91 -4.95
C ASP A 129 5.61 14.43 -6.39
N ASP A 130 5.09 15.62 -6.63
CA ASP A 130 5.09 16.36 -7.89
C ASP A 130 6.30 17.32 -7.97
N THR A 131 7.34 17.15 -7.14
CA THR A 131 8.55 17.97 -7.22
C THR A 131 9.17 17.78 -8.60
N LYS A 132 9.23 18.88 -9.36
CA LYS A 132 9.70 18.91 -10.74
C LYS A 132 11.04 18.20 -10.89
N ASP A 133 11.11 17.32 -11.88
CA ASP A 133 12.29 16.51 -12.23
C ASP A 133 12.72 15.54 -11.11
N GLU A 134 11.87 15.27 -10.12
CA GLU A 134 12.10 14.34 -8.99
C GLU A 134 10.80 13.59 -8.60
N GLU A 135 9.86 13.47 -9.53
CA GLU A 135 8.49 13.01 -9.26
C GLU A 135 8.45 11.56 -8.81
N LYS A 136 7.73 11.28 -7.72
CA LYS A 136 7.70 9.96 -7.06
C LYS A 136 6.31 9.56 -6.58
N ILE A 137 6.02 8.26 -6.62
CA ILE A 137 4.93 7.63 -5.86
C ILE A 137 5.56 6.79 -4.77
N ILE A 138 5.18 7.02 -3.52
CA ILE A 138 5.77 6.34 -2.36
C ILE A 138 4.66 5.72 -1.51
N ILE A 139 4.80 4.43 -1.19
CA ILE A 139 4.00 3.74 -0.19
C ILE A 139 4.96 3.30 0.90
N ARG A 140 4.75 3.78 2.14
CA ARG A 140 5.72 3.60 3.21
C ARG A 140 5.06 3.29 4.55
N ASP A 141 5.71 2.42 5.32
CA ASP A 141 5.32 2.13 6.69
C ASP A 141 5.78 3.19 7.70
N ARG A 142 5.23 3.16 8.92
CA ARG A 142 5.61 4.10 10.00
C ARG A 142 7.11 4.10 10.33
N THR A 143 7.79 2.98 10.09
CA THR A 143 9.19 2.81 10.51
C THR A 143 10.20 3.31 9.48
N ASP A 144 9.74 3.68 8.28
CA ASP A 144 10.57 3.99 7.11
C ASP A 144 11.52 2.85 6.68
N LYS A 145 11.29 1.63 7.18
CA LYS A 145 12.10 0.46 6.85
C LYS A 145 11.48 -0.38 5.74
N ASN A 146 10.17 -0.24 5.51
CA ASN A 146 9.45 -0.96 4.46
C ASN A 146 8.79 0.06 3.52
N GLU A 147 9.21 0.07 2.25
CA GLU A 147 8.69 1.03 1.27
C GLU A 147 8.66 0.47 -0.16
N ILE A 148 7.72 0.99 -0.94
CA ILE A 148 7.64 0.86 -2.39
C ILE A 148 7.75 2.26 -2.97
N VAL A 149 8.73 2.48 -3.85
CA VAL A 149 8.98 3.78 -4.49
C VAL A 149 9.01 3.60 -6.00
N ILE A 150 8.12 4.33 -6.68
CA ILE A 150 8.17 4.53 -8.13
C ILE A 150 8.83 5.89 -8.36
N ASP A 151 10.04 5.89 -8.91
CA ASP A 151 10.80 7.05 -9.31
C ASP A 151 10.55 7.31 -10.80
N SER A 152 9.72 8.31 -11.09
CA SER A 152 9.28 8.64 -12.45
C SER A 152 10.39 9.30 -13.25
N LYS A 153 11.29 10.07 -12.60
CA LYS A 153 12.43 10.71 -13.25
C LYS A 153 13.38 9.67 -13.83
N ASN A 154 13.71 8.65 -13.05
CA ASN A 154 14.67 7.62 -13.42
C ASN A 154 14.04 6.35 -14.01
N ASN A 155 12.70 6.31 -14.16
CA ASN A 155 11.94 5.13 -14.58
C ASN A 155 12.27 3.88 -13.76
N LYS A 156 12.31 4.02 -12.43
CA LYS A 156 12.79 2.98 -11.52
C LYS A 156 11.75 2.62 -10.46
N LEU A 157 11.55 1.32 -10.23
CA LEU A 157 10.82 0.80 -9.08
C LEU A 157 11.83 0.30 -8.03
N ASN A 158 11.63 0.68 -6.77
CA ASN A 158 12.37 0.16 -5.62
C ASN A 158 11.38 -0.44 -4.61
N ILE A 159 11.65 -1.67 -4.18
CA ILE A 159 10.95 -2.33 -3.08
C ILE A 159 11.98 -2.64 -2.01
N LYS A 160 11.85 -2.01 -0.85
CA LYS A 160 12.74 -2.17 0.31
C LYS A 160 11.96 -2.74 1.48
N VAL A 161 12.55 -3.74 2.15
CA VAL A 161 12.00 -4.35 3.37
C VAL A 161 13.13 -4.62 4.37
N GLU A 162 12.83 -4.51 5.67
CA GLU A 162 13.83 -4.76 6.74
C GLU A 162 14.11 -6.24 6.96
N LYS A 163 13.07 -7.07 6.81
CA LYS A 163 13.09 -8.50 7.13
C LYS A 163 12.75 -9.31 5.88
N ASP A 164 11.68 -10.08 5.94
CA ASP A 164 11.35 -11.07 4.93
C ASP A 164 10.53 -10.46 3.79
N ILE A 165 10.85 -10.85 2.56
CA ILE A 165 9.99 -10.70 1.37
C ILE A 165 9.55 -12.09 0.92
N THR A 166 8.26 -12.26 0.64
CA THR A 166 7.70 -13.52 0.14
C THR A 166 6.84 -13.23 -1.09
N ILE A 167 7.08 -13.98 -2.17
CA ILE A 167 6.35 -13.85 -3.44
C ILE A 167 5.79 -15.24 -3.77
N GLU A 168 4.47 -15.37 -3.67
CA GLU A 168 3.75 -16.63 -3.89
C GLU A 168 2.67 -16.47 -4.96
N ALA A 169 2.58 -17.46 -5.84
CA ALA A 169 1.50 -17.54 -6.81
C ALA A 169 1.13 -19.00 -7.07
N LYS A 170 -0.16 -19.27 -7.24
CA LYS A 170 -0.64 -20.56 -7.79
C LYS A 170 -0.34 -20.69 -9.29
N GLY A 171 -0.28 -19.55 -9.98
CA GLY A 171 0.02 -19.46 -11.41
C GLY A 171 1.52 -19.29 -11.69
N LYS A 172 1.82 -18.84 -12.92
CA LYS A 172 3.19 -18.58 -13.37
C LYS A 172 3.75 -17.29 -12.75
N ILE A 173 4.97 -17.35 -12.23
CA ILE A 173 5.80 -16.19 -11.92
C ILE A 173 6.87 -16.07 -13.01
N THR A 174 7.10 -14.87 -13.56
CA THR A 174 8.12 -14.62 -14.58
C THR A 174 8.96 -13.41 -14.17
N ILE A 175 10.28 -13.56 -14.19
CA ILE A 175 11.25 -12.47 -14.02
C ILE A 175 12.06 -12.41 -15.31
N LYS A 176 12.03 -11.26 -15.99
CA LYS A 176 12.71 -11.07 -17.28
C LYS A 176 13.35 -9.69 -17.34
N SER A 177 14.58 -9.66 -17.83
CA SER A 177 15.24 -8.46 -18.32
C SER A 177 15.62 -8.72 -19.78
N SER A 178 15.28 -7.81 -20.70
CA SER A 178 15.58 -7.97 -22.13
C SER A 178 16.99 -7.52 -22.49
N ASP A 179 17.42 -6.39 -21.93
CA ASP A 179 18.70 -5.75 -22.27
C ASP A 179 19.67 -5.67 -21.09
N GLY A 180 19.16 -5.71 -19.85
CA GLY A 180 19.97 -5.62 -18.63
C GLY A 180 20.16 -6.96 -17.93
N ASP A 181 20.90 -6.93 -16.82
CA ASP A 181 21.20 -8.12 -16.04
C ASP A 181 20.12 -8.44 -15.00
N VAL A 182 20.05 -9.72 -14.62
CA VAL A 182 19.36 -10.17 -13.40
C VAL A 182 20.42 -10.63 -12.41
N LEU A 183 20.69 -9.82 -11.39
CA LEU A 183 21.61 -10.15 -10.31
C LEU A 183 20.83 -10.66 -9.09
N ILE A 184 21.23 -11.82 -8.56
CA ILE A 184 20.64 -12.42 -7.36
C ILE A 184 21.79 -12.77 -6.40
N GLU A 185 21.83 -12.09 -5.26
CA GLU A 185 22.88 -12.26 -4.25
C GLU A 185 22.27 -12.54 -2.88
N GLY A 186 22.96 -13.35 -2.08
CA GLY A 186 22.53 -13.68 -0.73
C GLY A 186 23.51 -14.59 -0.04
N LYS A 187 23.36 -14.76 1.28
CA LYS A 187 24.20 -15.69 2.05
C LYS A 187 24.03 -17.14 1.59
N ASN A 188 22.80 -17.52 1.24
CA ASN A 188 22.43 -18.84 0.72
C ASN A 188 21.46 -18.66 -0.46
N LEU A 189 21.55 -19.55 -1.45
CA LEU A 189 20.60 -19.65 -2.56
C LEU A 189 20.17 -21.11 -2.73
N SER A 190 18.88 -21.35 -2.95
CA SER A 190 18.32 -22.71 -3.12
C SER A 190 17.27 -22.74 -4.23
N PHE A 191 17.37 -23.70 -5.14
CA PHE A 191 16.41 -23.93 -6.21
C PHE A 191 15.83 -25.34 -6.06
N LYS A 192 14.50 -25.46 -5.99
CA LYS A 192 13.81 -26.76 -5.89
C LYS A 192 12.67 -26.80 -6.90
N ALA A 193 12.78 -27.70 -7.88
CA ALA A 193 11.73 -28.00 -8.83
C ALA A 193 11.26 -29.45 -8.65
N GLN A 194 9.95 -29.70 -8.78
CA GLN A 194 9.37 -31.05 -8.69
C GLN A 194 9.47 -31.84 -10.00
N GLN A 195 9.53 -31.13 -11.12
CA GLN A 195 9.66 -31.71 -12.46
C GLN A 195 11.02 -31.31 -13.01
N ASN A 196 11.07 -30.21 -13.77
CA ASN A 196 12.26 -29.77 -14.48
C ASN A 196 12.85 -28.49 -13.86
N CYS A 197 14.17 -28.40 -13.84
CA CYS A 197 14.92 -27.16 -13.62
C CYS A 197 15.87 -27.00 -14.81
N GLU A 198 15.65 -25.98 -15.63
CA GLU A 198 16.44 -25.71 -16.83
C GLU A 198 17.29 -24.46 -16.61
N ILE A 199 18.59 -24.56 -16.88
CA ILE A 199 19.56 -23.46 -16.80
C ILE A 199 20.32 -23.46 -18.12
N GLN A 200 20.13 -22.41 -18.92
CA GLN A 200 20.75 -22.25 -20.23
C GLN A 200 21.41 -20.87 -20.32
N ALA A 201 22.56 -20.81 -20.98
CA ALA A 201 23.21 -19.59 -21.40
C ALA A 201 23.71 -19.74 -22.83
N ASP A 202 23.48 -18.74 -23.68
CA ASP A 202 23.84 -18.81 -25.10
C ASP A 202 25.36 -18.73 -25.33
N THR A 203 26.06 -17.98 -24.49
CA THR A 203 27.51 -17.79 -24.61
C THR A 203 28.27 -18.64 -23.61
N ASN A 204 28.08 -18.39 -22.30
CA ASN A 204 28.88 -19.02 -21.25
C ASN A 204 28.02 -19.33 -20.02
N LEU A 205 28.17 -20.53 -19.47
CA LEU A 205 27.69 -20.89 -18.14
C LEU A 205 28.91 -21.21 -17.25
N LYS A 206 29.08 -20.48 -16.16
CA LYS A 206 30.17 -20.70 -15.19
C LYS A 206 29.61 -21.16 -13.84
N MET A 207 30.10 -22.28 -13.35
CA MET A 207 29.79 -22.80 -12.01
C MET A 207 31.09 -22.97 -11.23
N GLN A 208 31.20 -22.34 -10.06
CA GLN A 208 32.41 -22.36 -9.24
C GLN A 208 32.03 -22.46 -7.75
N ALA A 209 32.68 -23.36 -7.03
CA ALA A 209 32.58 -23.48 -5.58
C ALA A 209 33.99 -23.55 -4.98
N GLN A 210 34.19 -22.95 -3.80
CA GLN A 210 35.50 -22.92 -3.14
C GLN A 210 35.84 -24.20 -2.38
N GLN A 211 34.83 -24.87 -1.81
CA GLN A 211 35.03 -26.10 -1.04
C GLN A 211 34.62 -27.34 -1.83
N SER A 212 33.37 -27.41 -2.28
CA SER A 212 32.84 -28.58 -2.99
C SER A 212 31.76 -28.20 -4.00
N CYS A 213 31.66 -28.98 -5.06
CA CYS A 213 30.55 -28.97 -6.02
C CYS A 213 30.06 -30.41 -6.17
N GLU A 214 28.78 -30.65 -5.96
CA GLU A 214 28.18 -31.98 -6.02
C GLU A 214 27.03 -32.00 -7.03
N ILE A 215 27.06 -32.97 -7.94
CA ILE A 215 26.01 -33.23 -8.92
C ILE A 215 25.60 -34.70 -8.77
N LYS A 216 24.33 -34.93 -8.45
CA LYS A 216 23.76 -36.26 -8.24
C LYS A 216 22.58 -36.48 -9.18
N ALA A 217 22.57 -37.61 -9.86
CA ALA A 217 21.43 -38.10 -10.63
C ALA A 217 21.21 -39.58 -10.31
N ASN A 218 19.95 -39.99 -10.09
CA ASN A 218 19.63 -41.38 -9.74
C ASN A 218 19.72 -42.32 -10.95
N THR A 219 19.36 -41.82 -12.12
CA THR A 219 19.34 -42.61 -13.35
C THR A 219 20.56 -42.30 -14.20
N ASN A 220 20.65 -41.07 -14.75
CA ASN A 220 21.70 -40.69 -15.69
C ASN A 220 22.18 -39.25 -15.43
N CYS A 221 23.48 -39.01 -15.59
CA CYS A 221 24.10 -37.68 -15.64
C CYS A 221 24.86 -37.56 -16.97
N ASN A 222 24.35 -36.76 -17.91
CA ASN A 222 24.94 -36.60 -19.24
C ASN A 222 25.75 -35.31 -19.31
N VAL A 223 27.03 -35.42 -19.68
CA VAL A 223 27.92 -34.27 -19.91
C VAL A 223 28.55 -34.43 -21.29
N GLN A 224 28.40 -33.43 -22.16
CA GLN A 224 28.85 -33.48 -23.55
C GLN A 224 29.48 -32.15 -23.97
N ALA A 225 30.50 -32.20 -24.82
CA ALA A 225 31.06 -31.04 -25.51
C ALA A 225 31.43 -31.40 -26.95
N ASN A 226 31.09 -30.54 -27.91
CA ASN A 226 31.36 -30.80 -29.34
C ASN A 226 32.82 -30.51 -29.73
N GLY A 227 33.43 -29.47 -29.16
CA GLY A 227 34.82 -29.08 -29.48
C GLY A 227 35.88 -29.78 -28.61
N GLY A 228 35.53 -30.14 -27.38
CA GLY A 228 36.42 -30.81 -26.45
C GLY A 228 36.01 -30.62 -24.99
N MET A 229 36.41 -31.53 -24.13
CA MET A 229 36.15 -31.51 -22.68
C MET A 229 37.48 -31.58 -21.93
N THR A 230 37.67 -30.74 -20.91
CA THR A 230 38.88 -30.71 -20.09
C THR A 230 38.52 -30.89 -18.62
N LEU A 231 39.18 -31.84 -17.97
CA LEU A 231 39.11 -32.09 -16.53
C LEU A 231 40.51 -31.86 -15.95
N LYS A 232 40.62 -31.01 -14.92
CA LYS A 232 41.88 -30.73 -14.22
C LYS A 232 41.67 -30.96 -12.72
N CYS A 233 42.50 -31.81 -12.14
CA CYS A 233 42.51 -32.11 -10.71
C CYS A 233 43.97 -32.17 -10.22
N ALA A 234 44.21 -31.81 -8.95
CA ALA A 234 45.55 -31.80 -8.35
C ALA A 234 45.92 -33.15 -7.72
N ALA A 235 44.93 -33.82 -7.13
CA ALA A 235 44.92 -35.23 -6.79
C ALA A 235 43.80 -35.88 -7.63
N GLY A 236 43.93 -37.17 -7.90
CA GLY A 236 43.45 -37.80 -9.10
C GLY A 236 41.97 -37.94 -9.35
N VAL A 237 41.68 -38.63 -10.45
CA VAL A 237 40.34 -39.02 -10.87
C VAL A 237 40.08 -40.45 -10.39
N ASN A 238 38.98 -40.70 -9.68
CA ASN A 238 38.52 -42.03 -9.29
C ASN A 238 37.14 -42.32 -9.88
N ILE A 239 36.93 -43.50 -10.46
CA ILE A 239 35.62 -43.98 -10.92
C ILE A 239 35.50 -45.49 -10.66
N ASN A 240 34.52 -45.91 -9.85
CA ASN A 240 34.18 -47.32 -9.61
C ASN A 240 32.64 -47.52 -9.60
N ASP A 241 32.02 -48.56 -10.16
CA ASP A 241 32.48 -49.79 -10.87
C ASP A 241 32.04 -49.77 -12.36
N GLY A 242 32.92 -49.57 -13.35
CA GLY A 242 34.36 -49.41 -13.34
C GLY A 242 34.91 -49.34 -14.78
N ALA A 243 35.92 -48.54 -15.10
CA ALA A 243 36.70 -47.67 -14.25
C ALA A 243 37.39 -46.58 -15.09
N LEU A 244 37.60 -45.41 -14.48
CA LEU A 244 38.61 -44.42 -14.88
C LEU A 244 39.32 -43.97 -13.61
N GLU A 245 40.58 -44.39 -13.46
CA GLU A 245 41.49 -43.99 -12.39
C GLU A 245 42.66 -43.20 -12.98
N VAL A 246 43.02 -42.05 -12.39
CA VAL A 246 44.42 -41.58 -12.32
C VAL A 246 44.65 -40.75 -11.04
N ILE A 247 45.06 -41.46 -9.96
CA ILE A 247 45.83 -41.14 -8.70
C ILE A 247 45.42 -39.97 -7.80
#